data_AF-A0A7E4V2A8-F1
#
_entry.id   AF-A0A7E4V2A8-F1
#
_cell.length_a   1.000
_cell.length_b   1.000
_cell.length_c   1.000
_cell.angle_alpha   90.00
_cell.angle_beta   90.00
_cell.angle_gamma   90.00
#
_symmetry.space_group_name_H-M   'P 1'
#
loop_
_entity.id
_entity.type
_entity.pdbx_description
1 polymer ?
#
loop_
_entity_poly.entity_id
_entity_poly.type
_entity_poly.pdbx_seq_one_letter_code
_entity_poly.pdbx_strand_id
1 'polypeptide(L)'
;MFSMEWSCDSAGINLLIDEQRVRPADVEKQLKNAFHKYLAKKLAAKPDQGKVFKVASLSSASNHFLKNGNFTRFAEWRFIHKARLNVVPLRGSLKFNIGSKSCRKCEYPNETLAHVLNHCGTHMVAATKRHNAVAGRLEKVLPRNDHTSVYINQAVPGSNSDLRPDITVIDEKNRIATIIDIAIPFKSSKVAMEEARRRKKEKNAGIERSLKERGFKTFCDAFVIGSLGSYDPANNACIRRLQIPHRYATLMRRLMICDVIRWSRNIYVEHLSGIRQYTDGQPPTTAPHRRLNHNC
;
A
#
# COMPACT_ATOMS: atom_id res chain seq x y z
N MET A 1 -5.03 -14.98 -25.61
CA MET A 1 -5.64 -13.83 -26.33
C MET A 1 -7.09 -13.74 -25.86
N PHE A 2 -7.78 -12.62 -26.00
CA PHE A 2 -9.25 -12.62 -25.85
C PHE A 2 -9.86 -13.00 -27.20
N SER A 3 -11.04 -13.62 -27.22
CA SER A 3 -11.71 -13.97 -28.48
C SER A 3 -12.53 -12.79 -28.98
N MET A 4 -12.57 -12.63 -30.31
CA MET A 4 -13.40 -11.64 -30.98
C MET A 4 -14.02 -12.30 -32.19
N GLU A 5 -15.34 -12.44 -32.18
CA GLU A 5 -16.09 -13.19 -33.18
C GLU A 5 -17.29 -12.39 -33.64
N TRP A 6 -17.67 -12.55 -34.90
CA TRP A 6 -18.92 -12.00 -35.41
C TRP A 6 -19.95 -13.12 -35.46
N SER A 7 -21.15 -12.88 -34.92
CA SER A 7 -22.30 -13.77 -35.06
C SER A 7 -23.44 -13.08 -35.79
N CYS A 8 -24.28 -13.85 -36.46
CA CYS A 8 -25.49 -13.37 -37.10
C CYS A 8 -26.67 -14.10 -36.47
N ASP A 9 -27.65 -13.35 -35.95
CA ASP A 9 -28.90 -13.88 -35.43
C ASP A 9 -30.10 -13.12 -36.05
N SER A 10 -31.32 -13.46 -35.63
CA SER A 10 -32.54 -12.77 -36.08
C SER A 10 -32.56 -11.27 -35.77
N ALA A 11 -31.65 -10.78 -34.92
CA ALA A 11 -31.47 -9.38 -34.59
C ALA A 11 -30.29 -8.71 -35.34
N GLY A 12 -29.64 -9.40 -36.28
CA GLY A 12 -28.60 -8.87 -37.17
C GLY A 12 -27.17 -9.33 -36.84
N ILE A 13 -26.18 -8.58 -37.34
CA ILE A 13 -24.75 -8.86 -37.13
C ILE A 13 -24.32 -8.34 -35.75
N ASN A 14 -23.69 -9.20 -34.97
CA ASN A 14 -23.29 -8.93 -33.60
C ASN A 14 -21.81 -9.21 -33.39
N LEU A 15 -21.13 -8.31 -32.68
CA LEU A 15 -19.77 -8.55 -32.20
C LEU A 15 -19.82 -9.25 -30.84
N LEU A 16 -19.10 -10.36 -30.72
CA LEU A 16 -18.86 -11.10 -29.49
C LEU A 16 -17.43 -10.86 -29.02
N ILE A 17 -17.26 -10.53 -27.74
CA ILE A 17 -15.95 -10.47 -27.07
C ILE A 17 -16.00 -11.42 -25.88
N ASP A 18 -15.11 -12.42 -25.84
CA ASP A 18 -15.13 -13.49 -24.84
C ASP A 18 -16.56 -14.08 -24.67
N GLU A 19 -17.20 -14.43 -25.79
CA GLU A 19 -18.57 -15.00 -25.87
C GLU A 19 -19.71 -14.06 -25.45
N GLN A 20 -19.41 -12.80 -25.11
CA GLN A 20 -20.43 -11.82 -24.71
C GLN A 20 -20.80 -10.88 -25.85
N ARG A 21 -22.10 -10.77 -26.15
CA ARG A 21 -22.64 -9.82 -27.14
C ARG A 21 -22.36 -8.39 -26.72
N VAL A 22 -21.76 -7.63 -27.61
CA VAL A 22 -21.39 -6.23 -27.41
C VAL A 22 -22.35 -5.33 -28.15
N ARG A 23 -22.95 -4.37 -27.43
CA ARG A 23 -23.76 -3.33 -28.07
C ARG A 23 -22.86 -2.43 -28.92
N PRO A 24 -23.30 -2.00 -30.12
CA PRO A 24 -22.52 -1.10 -30.98
C PRO A 24 -21.95 0.13 -30.25
N ALA A 25 -22.76 0.76 -29.38
CA ALA A 25 -22.36 1.93 -28.59
C ALA A 25 -21.24 1.66 -27.56
N ASP A 26 -21.00 0.40 -27.19
CA ASP A 26 -20.00 0.01 -26.19
C ASP A 26 -18.76 -0.66 -26.80
N VAL A 27 -18.70 -0.89 -28.12
CA VAL A 27 -17.65 -1.67 -28.79
C VAL A 27 -16.25 -1.21 -28.41
N GLU A 28 -15.97 0.08 -28.57
CA GLU A 28 -14.64 0.63 -28.26
C GLU A 28 -14.25 0.41 -26.79
N LYS A 29 -15.19 0.64 -25.87
CA LYS A 29 -14.98 0.47 -24.43
C LYS A 29 -14.74 -1.00 -24.08
N GLN A 30 -15.51 -1.92 -24.65
CA GLN A 30 -15.36 -3.35 -24.39
C GLN A 30 -14.05 -3.90 -24.96
N LEU A 31 -13.68 -3.49 -26.18
CA LEU A 31 -12.39 -3.85 -26.79
C LEU A 31 -11.21 -3.34 -25.95
N LYS A 32 -11.23 -2.06 -25.54
CA LYS A 32 -10.19 -1.49 -24.66
C LYS A 32 -10.09 -2.28 -23.36
N ASN A 33 -11.22 -2.63 -22.75
CA ASN A 33 -11.23 -3.42 -21.51
C ASN A 33 -10.68 -4.84 -21.71
N ALA A 34 -11.06 -5.53 -22.78
CA ALA A 34 -10.55 -6.86 -23.11
C ALA A 34 -9.04 -6.83 -23.37
N PHE A 35 -8.57 -5.85 -24.14
CA PHE A 35 -7.15 -5.64 -24.40
C PHE A 35 -6.37 -5.32 -23.11
N HIS A 36 -6.88 -4.42 -22.26
CA HIS A 36 -6.27 -4.12 -20.97
C HIS A 36 -6.21 -5.36 -20.05
N LYS A 37 -7.28 -6.17 -20.01
CA LYS A 37 -7.29 -7.44 -19.26
C LYS A 37 -6.23 -8.41 -19.79
N TYR A 38 -6.11 -8.56 -21.11
CA TYR A 38 -5.09 -9.40 -21.73
C TYR A 38 -3.67 -8.92 -21.38
N LEU A 39 -3.40 -7.63 -21.52
CA LEU A 39 -2.10 -7.05 -21.17
C LEU A 39 -1.78 -7.20 -19.67
N ALA A 40 -2.76 -6.99 -18.79
CA ALA A 40 -2.60 -7.17 -17.36
C ALA A 40 -2.26 -8.63 -17.00
N LYS A 41 -2.96 -9.61 -17.61
CA LYS A 41 -2.66 -11.05 -17.45
C LYS A 41 -1.24 -11.37 -17.94
N LYS A 42 -0.87 -10.88 -19.13
CA LYS A 42 0.46 -11.08 -19.72
C LYS A 42 1.57 -10.48 -18.86
N LEU A 43 1.35 -9.29 -18.28
CA LEU A 43 2.29 -8.65 -17.37
C LEU A 43 2.41 -9.45 -16.06
N ALA A 44 1.29 -9.80 -15.45
CA ALA A 44 1.25 -10.59 -14.22
C ALA A 44 1.93 -11.96 -14.36
N ALA A 45 1.87 -12.59 -15.54
CA ALA A 45 2.52 -13.86 -15.82
C ALA A 45 4.06 -13.78 -15.84
N LYS A 46 4.65 -12.58 -15.98
CA LYS A 46 6.11 -12.43 -15.99
C LYS A 46 6.69 -12.76 -14.59
N PRO A 47 7.65 -13.71 -14.48
CA PRO A 47 8.17 -14.17 -13.19
C PRO A 47 8.76 -13.07 -12.32
N ASP A 48 9.40 -12.08 -12.92
CA ASP A 48 10.03 -10.98 -12.19
C ASP A 48 9.24 -9.68 -12.28
N GLN A 49 9.03 -9.16 -13.50
CA GLN A 49 8.37 -7.87 -13.74
C GLN A 49 6.88 -7.85 -13.36
N GLY A 50 6.22 -9.02 -13.31
CA GLY A 50 4.79 -9.13 -13.02
C GLY A 50 4.46 -9.17 -11.54
N LYS A 51 5.44 -9.46 -10.69
CA LYS A 51 5.29 -9.72 -9.26
C LYS A 51 4.50 -8.63 -8.54
N VAL A 52 4.95 -7.37 -8.63
CA VAL A 52 4.30 -6.27 -7.89
C VAL A 52 2.92 -5.94 -8.47
N PHE A 53 2.75 -6.09 -9.79
CA PHE A 53 1.48 -5.80 -10.45
C PHE A 53 0.35 -6.75 -10.07
N LYS A 54 0.65 -8.03 -9.76
CA LYS A 54 -0.35 -8.98 -9.21
C LYS A 54 -1.03 -8.44 -7.95
N VAL A 55 -0.29 -7.71 -7.13
CA VAL A 55 -0.77 -7.18 -5.85
C VAL A 55 -1.36 -5.79 -6.04
N ALA A 56 -0.70 -4.93 -6.83
CA ALA A 56 -1.22 -3.59 -7.10
C ALA A 56 -2.57 -3.62 -7.83
N SER A 57 -2.89 -4.69 -8.58
CA SER A 57 -4.20 -4.86 -9.23
C SER A 57 -5.34 -5.20 -8.27
N LEU A 58 -5.06 -5.57 -7.00
CA LEU A 58 -6.10 -5.89 -6.01
C LEU A 58 -6.96 -4.68 -5.62
N SER A 59 -6.42 -3.46 -5.81
CA SER A 59 -7.12 -2.22 -5.52
C SER A 59 -6.81 -1.15 -6.55
N SER A 60 -7.84 -0.49 -7.07
CA SER A 60 -7.68 0.66 -7.98
C SER A 60 -6.92 1.82 -7.34
N ALA A 61 -6.94 1.93 -6.00
CA ALA A 61 -6.18 2.95 -5.27
C ALA A 61 -4.67 2.84 -5.52
N SER A 62 -4.14 1.61 -5.66
CA SER A 62 -2.71 1.34 -5.88
C SER A 62 -2.16 1.95 -7.19
N ASN A 63 -3.05 2.23 -8.14
CA ASN A 63 -2.71 2.64 -9.51
C ASN A 63 -3.29 4.01 -9.88
N HIS A 64 -3.89 4.74 -8.92
CA HIS A 64 -4.64 5.97 -9.20
C HIS A 64 -3.80 7.07 -9.88
N PHE A 65 -2.50 7.10 -9.61
CA PHE A 65 -1.56 8.11 -10.13
C PHE A 65 -1.00 7.74 -11.52
N LEU A 66 -1.20 6.52 -12.03
CA LEU A 66 -0.55 6.09 -13.27
C LEU A 66 -0.93 6.96 -14.47
N LYS A 67 -2.20 7.34 -14.58
CA LYS A 67 -2.74 8.09 -15.73
C LYS A 67 -2.46 9.59 -15.67
N ASN A 68 -2.52 10.21 -14.49
CA ASN A 68 -2.52 11.67 -14.35
C ASN A 68 -1.49 12.21 -13.35
N GLY A 69 -0.72 11.34 -12.68
CA GLY A 69 0.29 11.77 -11.71
C GLY A 69 -0.27 12.41 -10.44
N ASN A 70 -1.58 12.33 -10.18
CA ASN A 70 -2.19 12.99 -9.02
C ASN A 70 -1.45 12.65 -7.71
N PHE A 71 -1.19 13.68 -6.90
CA PHE A 71 -0.51 13.60 -5.59
C PHE A 71 0.93 13.05 -5.61
N THR A 72 1.51 12.84 -6.79
CA THR A 72 2.80 12.19 -6.99
C THR A 72 3.73 13.12 -7.76
N ARG A 73 4.93 13.39 -7.24
CA ARG A 73 5.93 14.21 -7.96
C ARG A 73 6.44 13.44 -9.18
N PHE A 74 6.89 14.14 -10.22
CA PHE A 74 7.42 13.48 -11.42
C PHE A 74 8.55 12.48 -11.12
N ALA A 75 9.45 12.79 -10.19
CA ALA A 75 10.52 11.89 -9.77
C ALA A 75 9.99 10.59 -9.11
N GLU A 76 8.92 10.68 -8.31
CA GLU A 76 8.25 9.55 -7.66
C GLU A 76 7.52 8.69 -8.72
N TRP A 77 6.82 9.35 -9.64
CA TRP A 77 6.14 8.71 -10.77
C TRP A 77 7.14 7.96 -11.67
N ARG A 78 8.27 8.59 -12.04
CA ARG A 78 9.31 7.93 -12.85
C ARG A 78 9.94 6.75 -12.12
N PHE A 79 10.18 6.88 -10.82
CA PHE A 79 10.73 5.81 -9.98
C PHE A 79 9.80 4.60 -9.93
N ILE A 80 8.51 4.81 -9.62
CA ILE A 80 7.62 3.70 -9.29
C ILE A 80 7.35 2.77 -10.48
N HIS A 81 7.33 3.30 -11.70
CA HIS A 81 7.20 2.47 -12.92
C HIS A 81 8.38 1.50 -13.05
N LYS A 82 9.61 2.00 -12.89
CA LYS A 82 10.82 1.17 -12.95
C LYS A 82 10.89 0.19 -11.78
N ALA A 83 10.56 0.65 -10.57
CA ALA A 83 10.63 -0.16 -9.37
C ALA A 83 9.64 -1.32 -9.39
N ARG A 84 8.40 -1.10 -9.83
CA ARG A 84 7.38 -2.18 -9.93
C ARG A 84 7.73 -3.24 -10.97
N LEU A 85 8.42 -2.85 -12.03
CA LEU A 85 8.93 -3.75 -13.06
C LEU A 85 10.30 -4.37 -12.70
N ASN A 86 10.87 -4.03 -11.54
CA ASN A 86 12.22 -4.42 -11.13
C ASN A 86 13.33 -4.08 -12.16
N VAL A 87 13.17 -2.98 -12.91
CA VAL A 87 14.15 -2.50 -13.91
C VAL A 87 15.01 -1.36 -13.35
N VAL A 88 15.41 -1.50 -12.08
CA VAL A 88 16.28 -0.56 -11.38
C VAL A 88 17.73 -1.09 -11.33
N PRO A 89 18.76 -0.22 -11.39
CA PRO A 89 20.18 -0.59 -11.36
C PRO A 89 20.67 -0.98 -9.95
N LEU A 90 20.01 -1.95 -9.31
CA LEU A 90 20.51 -2.60 -8.10
C LEU A 90 21.32 -3.84 -8.47
N ARG A 91 22.42 -4.11 -7.76
CA ARG A 91 23.37 -5.17 -8.12
C ARG A 91 22.73 -6.56 -8.21
N GLY A 92 21.71 -6.84 -7.39
CA GLY A 92 20.97 -8.10 -7.40
C GLY A 92 19.89 -8.21 -8.48
N SER A 93 19.48 -7.09 -9.10
CA SER A 93 18.48 -7.06 -10.19
C SER A 93 19.11 -7.11 -11.59
N LEU A 94 20.43 -6.91 -11.70
CA LEU A 94 21.15 -6.96 -12.96
C LEU A 94 21.42 -8.42 -13.39
N LYS A 95 20.81 -8.84 -14.50
CA LYS A 95 20.90 -10.23 -15.00
C LYS A 95 22.31 -10.65 -15.43
N PHE A 96 23.06 -9.73 -16.05
CA PHE A 96 24.38 -9.99 -16.62
C PHE A 96 25.49 -9.28 -15.83
N ASN A 97 25.33 -9.17 -14.51
CA ASN A 97 26.34 -8.54 -13.68
C ASN A 97 27.53 -9.48 -13.47
N ILE A 98 28.70 -9.10 -13.98
CA ILE A 98 29.98 -9.78 -13.74
C ILE A 98 30.52 -9.43 -12.34
N GLY A 99 30.10 -8.29 -11.77
CA GLY A 99 30.50 -7.84 -10.45
C GLY A 99 29.68 -8.45 -9.30
N SER A 100 30.03 -8.05 -8.07
CA SER A 100 29.33 -8.49 -6.86
C SER A 100 27.83 -8.20 -6.91
N LYS A 101 27.02 -9.16 -6.43
CA LYS A 101 25.58 -9.00 -6.19
C LYS A 101 25.27 -8.47 -4.79
N SER A 102 26.27 -8.43 -3.91
CA SER A 102 26.13 -7.98 -2.54
C SER A 102 25.79 -6.50 -2.47
N CYS A 103 25.01 -6.16 -1.46
CA CYS A 103 24.58 -4.81 -1.15
C CYS A 103 25.78 -3.87 -1.01
N ARG A 104 25.79 -2.80 -1.82
CA ARG A 104 26.84 -1.77 -1.80
C ARG A 104 26.93 -0.95 -0.51
N LYS A 105 26.01 -1.13 0.45
CA LYS A 105 25.94 -0.36 1.70
C LYS A 105 26.13 -1.21 2.96
N CYS A 106 25.71 -2.47 2.95
CA CYS A 106 25.73 -3.32 4.14
C CYS A 106 26.07 -4.79 3.83
N GLU A 107 26.65 -5.06 2.66
CA GLU A 107 27.22 -6.36 2.27
C GLU A 107 26.26 -7.55 2.20
N TYR A 108 24.97 -7.34 2.47
CA TYR A 108 23.93 -8.36 2.33
C TYR A 108 24.00 -9.05 0.95
N PRO A 109 23.94 -10.39 0.84
CA PRO A 109 24.35 -11.12 -0.36
C PRO A 109 23.66 -10.72 -1.67
N ASN A 110 22.43 -10.20 -1.62
CA ASN A 110 21.68 -9.78 -2.79
C ASN A 110 21.06 -8.38 -2.63
N GLU A 111 21.63 -7.41 -3.33
CA GLU A 111 21.10 -6.04 -3.41
C GLU A 111 19.82 -6.00 -4.27
N THR A 112 18.69 -6.38 -3.68
CA THR A 112 17.37 -6.34 -4.32
C THR A 112 16.54 -5.18 -3.78
N LEU A 113 15.46 -4.79 -4.47
CA LEU A 113 14.51 -3.82 -3.93
C LEU A 113 13.90 -4.30 -2.60
N ALA A 114 13.67 -5.60 -2.42
CA ALA A 114 13.18 -6.16 -1.17
C ALA A 114 14.14 -5.83 -0.02
N HIS A 115 15.43 -6.10 -0.23
CA HIS A 115 16.48 -5.77 0.71
C HIS A 115 16.58 -4.26 0.94
N VAL A 116 16.84 -3.48 -0.11
CA VAL A 116 17.09 -2.04 -0.01
C VAL A 116 15.94 -1.30 0.64
N LEU A 117 14.69 -1.63 0.30
CA LEU A 117 13.52 -0.90 0.78
C LEU A 117 13.01 -1.37 2.15
N ASN A 118 13.37 -2.55 2.65
CA ASN A 118 12.73 -3.13 3.85
C ASN A 118 13.67 -3.80 4.85
N HIS A 119 14.89 -4.18 4.46
CA HIS A 119 15.79 -4.98 5.28
C HIS A 119 17.22 -4.42 5.40
N CYS A 120 17.56 -3.41 4.60
CA CYS A 120 18.88 -2.78 4.66
C CYS A 120 19.01 -1.92 5.93
N GLY A 121 19.91 -2.32 6.84
CA GLY A 121 20.14 -1.64 8.13
C GLY A 121 20.40 -0.14 8.01
N THR A 122 21.14 0.28 6.97
CA THR A 122 21.43 1.69 6.64
C THR A 122 20.18 2.55 6.50
N HIS A 123 19.05 1.94 6.11
CA HIS A 123 17.83 2.65 5.72
C HIS A 123 16.68 2.49 6.72
N MET A 124 16.91 1.84 7.87
CA MET A 124 15.83 1.53 8.82
C MET A 124 15.17 2.78 9.39
N VAL A 125 15.90 3.87 9.61
CA VAL A 125 15.32 5.16 10.03
C VAL A 125 14.31 5.66 8.99
N ALA A 126 14.69 5.66 7.72
CA ALA A 126 13.80 6.07 6.62
C ALA A 126 12.62 5.10 6.45
N ALA A 127 12.82 3.80 6.66
CA ALA A 127 11.76 2.80 6.64
C ALA A 127 10.74 3.03 7.76
N THR A 128 11.20 3.41 8.97
CA THR A 128 10.34 3.81 10.08
C THR A 128 9.60 5.11 9.77
N LYS A 129 10.24 6.10 9.14
CA LYS A 129 9.55 7.32 8.70
C LYS A 129 8.47 7.05 7.64
N ARG A 130 8.74 6.14 6.70
CA ARG A 130 7.75 5.65 5.72
C ARG A 130 6.53 5.04 6.41
N HIS A 131 6.78 4.21 7.42
CA HIS A 131 5.77 3.59 8.25
C HIS A 131 4.93 4.64 8.99
N ASN A 132 5.59 5.58 9.67
CA ASN A 132 4.94 6.63 10.45
C ASN A 132 4.15 7.63 9.58
N ALA A 133 4.52 7.81 8.29
CA ALA A 133 3.72 8.61 7.37
C ALA A 133 2.31 8.03 7.13
N VAL A 134 2.17 6.70 7.15
CA VAL A 134 0.86 6.03 7.09
C VAL A 134 0.14 6.21 8.43
N ALA A 135 0.85 6.01 9.55
CA ALA A 135 0.32 6.17 10.90
C ALA A 135 -0.26 7.56 11.12
N GLY A 136 0.51 8.60 10.82
CA GLY A 136 0.09 9.99 10.99
C GLY A 136 -1.10 10.39 10.12
N ARG A 137 -1.41 9.66 9.04
CA ARG A 137 -2.67 9.87 8.29
C ARG A 137 -3.88 9.26 8.96
N LEU A 138 -3.72 8.08 9.56
CA LEU A 138 -4.77 7.46 10.36
C LEU A 138 -5.01 8.25 11.65
N GLU A 139 -3.95 8.68 12.32
CA GLU A 139 -3.99 9.49 13.54
C GLU A 139 -4.86 10.74 13.38
N LYS A 140 -4.72 11.45 12.25
CA LYS A 140 -5.48 12.67 11.93
C LYS A 140 -6.99 12.47 11.84
N VAL A 141 -7.46 11.23 11.69
CA VAL A 141 -8.89 10.91 11.61
C VAL A 141 -9.42 10.11 12.78
N LEU A 142 -8.58 9.88 13.80
CA LEU A 142 -9.05 9.18 14.98
C LEU A 142 -10.06 10.05 15.75
N PRO A 143 -11.07 9.43 16.37
CA PRO A 143 -12.03 10.12 17.21
C PRO A 143 -11.34 10.94 18.31
N ARG A 144 -11.90 12.13 18.60
CA ARG A 144 -11.43 13.07 19.63
C ARG A 144 -12.60 13.42 20.55
N ASN A 145 -13.16 12.40 21.18
CA ASN A 145 -14.34 12.48 22.01
C ASN A 145 -13.91 12.23 23.46
N ASP A 146 -14.60 12.82 24.44
CA ASP A 146 -14.22 12.75 25.87
C ASP A 146 -14.19 11.32 26.43
N HIS A 147 -14.91 10.39 25.81
CA HIS A 147 -14.94 8.97 26.21
C HIS A 147 -13.97 8.07 25.44
N THR A 148 -13.14 8.64 24.55
CA THR A 148 -12.20 7.88 23.72
C THR A 148 -10.76 8.22 24.04
N SER A 149 -9.98 7.22 24.47
CA SER A 149 -8.54 7.33 24.65
C SER A 149 -7.80 6.80 23.42
N VAL A 150 -6.86 7.58 22.89
CA VAL A 150 -6.04 7.22 21.73
C VAL A 150 -4.59 7.05 22.15
N TYR A 151 -4.00 5.91 21.80
CA TYR A 151 -2.62 5.55 22.08
C TYR A 151 -1.86 5.33 20.77
N ILE A 152 -0.83 6.15 20.52
CA ILE A 152 -0.01 6.10 19.31
C ILE A 152 1.41 5.68 19.68
N ASN A 153 1.89 4.57 19.11
CA ASN A 153 3.22 4.03 19.40
C ASN A 153 3.52 3.97 20.90
N GLN A 154 2.58 3.59 21.75
CA GLN A 154 2.76 3.51 23.19
C GLN A 154 2.12 2.25 23.77
N ALA A 155 2.60 1.82 24.93
CA ALA A 155 2.02 0.68 25.63
C ALA A 155 0.59 1.02 26.03
N VAL A 156 -0.30 0.03 26.00
CA VAL A 156 -1.70 0.23 26.34
C VAL A 156 -1.85 0.12 27.87
N PRO A 157 -2.32 1.16 28.57
CA PRO A 157 -2.44 1.13 30.02
C PRO A 157 -3.34 -0.01 30.51
N GLY A 158 -2.87 -0.70 31.55
CA GLY A 158 -3.54 -1.86 32.11
C GLY A 158 -3.59 -3.06 31.14
N SER A 159 -2.68 -3.11 30.17
CA SER A 159 -2.38 -4.34 29.43
C SER A 159 -1.13 -5.00 30.00
N ASN A 160 -1.10 -6.33 30.05
CA ASN A 160 0.05 -7.10 30.57
C ASN A 160 1.19 -7.21 29.52
N SER A 161 1.43 -6.17 28.72
CA SER A 161 2.38 -6.21 27.61
C SER A 161 3.05 -4.84 27.40
N ASP A 162 4.38 -4.86 27.29
CA ASP A 162 5.19 -3.68 26.92
C ASP A 162 5.18 -3.40 25.41
N LEU A 163 4.41 -4.17 24.64
CA LEU A 163 4.26 -3.94 23.21
C LEU A 163 3.59 -2.59 22.99
N ARG A 164 4.06 -1.90 21.95
CA ARG A 164 3.60 -0.58 21.53
C ARG A 164 2.94 -0.73 20.16
N PRO A 165 1.62 -0.95 20.09
CA PRO A 165 0.92 -0.92 18.81
C PRO A 165 1.03 0.44 18.16
N ASP A 166 0.91 0.47 16.84
CA ASP A 166 1.03 1.73 16.09
C ASP A 166 -0.14 2.66 16.43
N ILE A 167 -1.35 2.11 16.53
CA ILE A 167 -2.57 2.82 16.94
C ILE A 167 -3.43 1.91 17.83
N THR A 168 -3.81 2.39 19.00
CA THR A 168 -4.88 1.79 19.82
C THR A 168 -5.91 2.86 20.18
N VAL A 169 -7.18 2.56 19.96
CA VAL A 169 -8.31 3.42 20.33
C VAL A 169 -9.18 2.66 21.32
N ILE A 170 -9.39 3.21 22.51
CA ILE A 170 -10.24 2.67 23.56
C ILE A 170 -11.43 3.60 23.74
N ASP A 171 -12.62 3.10 23.42
CA ASP A 171 -13.89 3.76 23.70
C ASP A 171 -14.47 3.18 24.99
N GLU A 172 -14.33 3.94 26.08
CA GLU A 172 -14.75 3.52 27.41
C GLU A 172 -16.28 3.41 27.53
N LYS A 173 -17.01 4.30 26.86
CA LYS A 173 -18.48 4.33 26.89
C LYS A 173 -19.07 3.08 26.26
N ASN A 174 -18.60 2.71 25.07
CA ASN A 174 -19.13 1.56 24.33
C ASN A 174 -18.38 0.25 24.63
N ARG A 175 -17.43 0.27 25.58
CA ARG A 175 -16.54 -0.86 25.93
C ARG A 175 -15.93 -1.49 24.70
N ILE A 176 -15.34 -0.66 23.84
CA ILE A 176 -14.77 -1.06 22.56
C ILE A 176 -13.29 -0.72 22.53
N ALA A 177 -12.45 -1.66 22.06
CA ALA A 177 -11.04 -1.38 21.79
C ALA A 177 -10.67 -1.75 20.35
N THR A 178 -9.90 -0.89 19.69
CA THR A 178 -9.45 -1.06 18.31
C THR A 178 -7.94 -0.94 18.27
N ILE A 179 -7.25 -2.01 17.92
CA ILE A 179 -5.79 -2.10 17.83
C ILE A 179 -5.44 -2.27 16.34
N ILE A 180 -4.63 -1.35 15.81
CA ILE A 180 -4.22 -1.33 14.42
C ILE A 180 -2.71 -1.18 14.33
N ASP A 181 -2.05 -2.19 13.76
CA ASP A 181 -0.62 -2.16 13.45
C ASP A 181 -0.40 -1.97 11.95
N ILE A 182 0.45 -1.04 11.55
CA ILE A 182 0.80 -0.81 10.17
C ILE A 182 1.85 -1.84 9.74
N ALA A 183 1.73 -2.30 8.50
CA ALA A 183 2.72 -3.15 7.88
C ALA A 183 3.05 -2.62 6.49
N ILE A 184 4.34 -2.47 6.22
CA ILE A 184 4.85 -2.07 4.90
C ILE A 184 5.75 -3.16 4.33
N PRO A 185 5.19 -4.28 3.83
CA PRO A 185 5.99 -5.35 3.25
C PRO A 185 6.49 -4.99 1.84
N PHE A 186 7.62 -5.58 1.40
CA PHE A 186 7.95 -5.61 -0.03
C PHE A 186 7.02 -6.50 -0.84
N LYS A 187 6.55 -7.57 -0.18
CA LYS A 187 6.21 -8.83 -0.82
C LYS A 187 5.19 -8.70 -1.95
N SER A 188 5.37 -9.55 -2.95
CA SER A 188 4.75 -9.42 -4.27
C SER A 188 3.63 -10.42 -4.55
N SER A 189 2.95 -10.95 -3.52
CA SER A 189 1.75 -11.77 -3.72
C SER A 189 0.69 -11.46 -2.67
N LYS A 190 -0.56 -11.84 -2.95
CA LYS A 190 -1.69 -11.69 -2.03
C LYS A 190 -1.44 -12.45 -0.71
N VAL A 191 -1.05 -13.73 -0.82
CA VAL A 191 -0.70 -14.59 0.33
C VAL A 191 0.36 -13.92 1.21
N ALA A 192 1.35 -13.32 0.58
CA ALA A 192 2.41 -12.61 1.28
C ALA A 192 1.91 -11.40 2.10
N MET A 193 0.93 -10.64 1.59
CA MET A 193 0.29 -9.55 2.33
C MET A 193 -0.55 -10.07 3.49
N GLU A 194 -1.31 -11.15 3.25
CA GLU A 194 -2.13 -11.83 4.26
C GLU A 194 -1.26 -12.35 5.41
N GLU A 195 -0.10 -12.95 5.11
CA GLU A 195 0.88 -13.33 6.11
C GLU A 195 1.44 -12.15 6.91
N ALA A 196 1.68 -11.01 6.26
CA ALA A 196 2.17 -9.81 6.94
C ALA A 196 1.12 -9.27 7.91
N ARG A 197 -0.16 -9.27 7.50
CA ARG A 197 -1.30 -8.95 8.34
C ARG A 197 -1.42 -9.91 9.52
N ARG A 198 -1.38 -11.22 9.26
CA ARG A 198 -1.49 -12.26 10.28
C ARG A 198 -0.42 -12.11 11.36
N ARG A 199 0.85 -11.92 10.97
CA ARG A 199 1.96 -11.71 11.92
C ARG A 199 1.74 -10.50 12.83
N LYS A 200 1.23 -9.39 12.29
CA LYS A 200 0.91 -8.20 13.11
C LYS A 200 -0.23 -8.46 14.09
N LYS A 201 -1.25 -9.22 13.68
CA LYS A 201 -2.33 -9.64 14.60
C LYS A 201 -1.82 -10.54 15.72
N GLU A 202 -1.02 -11.55 15.38
CA GLU A 202 -0.44 -12.48 16.37
C GLU A 202 0.46 -11.76 17.38
N LYS A 203 1.28 -10.81 16.90
CA LYS A 203 2.10 -9.95 17.77
C LYS A 203 1.26 -9.26 18.85
N ASN A 204 0.08 -8.74 18.49
CA ASN A 204 -0.76 -7.97 19.40
C ASN A 204 -1.81 -8.82 20.15
N ALA A 205 -1.77 -10.15 20.03
CA ALA A 205 -2.75 -11.05 20.65
C ALA A 205 -2.79 -10.95 22.18
N GLY A 206 -1.64 -10.67 22.82
CA GLY A 206 -1.57 -10.46 24.27
C GLY A 206 -2.34 -9.22 24.75
N ILE A 207 -2.17 -8.10 24.04
CA ILE A 207 -2.93 -6.86 24.32
C ILE A 207 -4.42 -7.09 24.08
N GLU A 208 -4.77 -7.75 22.96
CA GLU A 208 -6.15 -8.08 22.65
C GLU A 208 -6.81 -8.93 23.75
N ARG A 209 -6.10 -9.95 24.26
CA ARG A 209 -6.59 -10.80 25.34
C ARG A 209 -6.82 -10.02 26.64
N SER A 210 -5.84 -9.22 27.05
CA SER A 210 -5.94 -8.43 28.29
C SER A 210 -7.09 -7.42 28.25
N LEU A 211 -7.37 -6.80 27.09
CA LEU A 211 -8.53 -5.93 26.93
C LEU A 211 -9.85 -6.71 26.93
N LYS A 212 -9.91 -7.91 26.35
CA LYS A 212 -11.10 -8.79 26.44
C LYS A 212 -11.40 -9.19 27.87
N GLU A 213 -10.38 -9.56 28.66
CA GLU A 213 -10.52 -9.91 30.09
C GLU A 213 -11.07 -8.74 30.90
N ARG A 214 -10.74 -7.51 30.52
CA ARG A 214 -11.32 -6.28 31.08
C ARG A 214 -12.73 -5.97 30.57
N GLY A 215 -13.34 -6.84 29.77
CA GLY A 215 -14.71 -6.67 29.25
C GLY A 215 -14.83 -5.77 28.03
N PHE A 216 -13.76 -5.52 27.28
CA PHE A 216 -13.84 -4.79 26.02
C PHE A 216 -14.14 -5.73 24.85
N LYS A 217 -15.03 -5.29 23.94
CA LYS A 217 -15.11 -5.83 22.59
C LYS A 217 -13.94 -5.33 21.77
N THR A 218 -13.01 -6.21 21.44
CA THR A 218 -11.79 -5.83 20.71
C THR A 218 -11.90 -6.03 19.20
N PHE A 219 -11.17 -5.22 18.45
CA PHE A 219 -10.84 -5.42 17.04
C PHE A 219 -9.32 -5.28 16.91
N CYS A 220 -8.64 -6.33 16.49
CA CYS A 220 -7.20 -6.31 16.24
C CYS A 220 -6.91 -6.67 14.79
N ASP A 221 -6.30 -5.76 14.04
CA ASP A 221 -5.97 -5.98 12.64
C ASP A 221 -4.74 -5.17 12.21
N ALA A 222 -4.24 -5.45 11.01
CA ALA A 222 -3.13 -4.70 10.42
C ALA A 222 -3.60 -3.70 9.35
N PHE A 223 -2.90 -2.60 9.17
CA PHE A 223 -3.06 -1.71 8.01
C PHE A 223 -1.90 -1.90 7.04
N VAL A 224 -2.13 -2.64 5.96
CA VAL A 224 -1.07 -3.12 5.06
C VAL A 224 -1.00 -2.30 3.78
N ILE A 225 0.15 -1.67 3.53
CA ILE A 225 0.47 -1.03 2.24
C ILE A 225 1.83 -1.55 1.80
N GLY A 226 1.93 -2.17 0.63
CA GLY A 226 3.22 -2.62 0.10
C GLY A 226 4.18 -1.45 -0.13
N SER A 227 5.49 -1.66 0.07
CA SER A 227 6.53 -0.62 -0.08
C SER A 227 6.56 0.05 -1.47
N LEU A 228 5.95 -0.55 -2.49
CA LEU A 228 5.76 0.01 -3.83
C LEU A 228 4.29 0.46 -4.09
N GLY A 229 3.57 0.82 -3.03
CA GLY A 229 2.24 1.44 -3.10
C GLY A 229 1.08 0.49 -3.40
N SER A 230 1.22 -0.81 -3.12
CA SER A 230 0.11 -1.77 -3.26
C SER A 230 -0.80 -1.69 -2.05
N TYR A 231 -2.06 -1.30 -2.23
CA TYR A 231 -3.04 -1.20 -1.14
C TYR A 231 -3.78 -2.52 -0.93
N ASP A 232 -3.79 -3.02 0.31
CA ASP A 232 -4.57 -4.20 0.69
C ASP A 232 -6.06 -3.87 0.84
N PRO A 233 -6.98 -4.46 0.06
CA PRO A 233 -8.42 -4.26 0.23
C PRO A 233 -8.94 -4.58 1.63
N ALA A 234 -8.29 -5.50 2.38
CA ALA A 234 -8.67 -5.85 3.74
C ALA A 234 -8.55 -4.67 4.73
N ASN A 235 -7.73 -3.66 4.40
CA ASN A 235 -7.68 -2.40 5.17
C ASN A 235 -9.03 -1.70 5.30
N ASN A 236 -9.99 -1.98 4.40
CA ASN A 236 -11.33 -1.41 4.49
C ASN A 236 -12.05 -1.80 5.80
N ALA A 237 -11.69 -2.92 6.43
CA ALA A 237 -12.19 -3.27 7.76
C ALA A 237 -11.74 -2.27 8.82
N CYS A 238 -10.45 -1.91 8.82
CA CYS A 238 -9.90 -0.85 9.69
C CYS A 238 -10.58 0.50 9.43
N ILE A 239 -10.75 0.88 8.16
CA ILE A 239 -11.41 2.15 7.77
C ILE A 239 -12.83 2.23 8.32
N ARG A 240 -13.62 1.16 8.18
CA ARG A 240 -14.99 1.09 8.73
C ARG A 240 -14.97 1.14 10.26
N ARG A 241 -14.03 0.43 10.88
CA ARG A 241 -13.92 0.36 12.35
C ARG A 241 -13.62 1.73 12.97
N LEU A 242 -12.79 2.52 12.30
CA LEU A 242 -12.47 3.91 12.67
C LEU A 242 -13.54 4.92 12.23
N GLN A 243 -14.67 4.46 11.67
CA GLN A 243 -15.80 5.30 11.23
C GLN A 243 -15.40 6.42 10.27
N ILE A 244 -14.37 6.20 9.45
CA ILE A 244 -13.86 7.22 8.52
C ILE A 244 -14.83 7.36 7.34
N PRO A 245 -15.32 8.58 7.03
CA PRO A 245 -16.25 8.79 5.92
C PRO A 245 -15.68 8.34 4.57
N HIS A 246 -16.50 7.71 3.74
CA HIS A 246 -16.07 7.10 2.47
C HIS A 246 -15.34 8.07 1.52
N ARG A 247 -15.84 9.31 1.41
CA ARG A 247 -15.21 10.36 0.58
C ARG A 247 -13.80 10.66 1.06
N TYR A 248 -13.62 10.86 2.37
CA TYR A 248 -12.32 11.11 2.98
C TYR A 248 -11.39 9.90 2.84
N ALA A 249 -11.90 8.69 3.13
CA ALA A 249 -11.13 7.45 3.02
C ALA A 249 -10.57 7.25 1.59
N THR A 250 -11.31 7.65 0.56
CA THR A 250 -10.84 7.57 -0.84
C THR A 250 -9.63 8.46 -1.08
N LEU A 251 -9.67 9.71 -0.63
CA LEU A 251 -8.53 10.62 -0.72
C LEU A 251 -7.36 10.12 0.14
N MET A 252 -7.62 9.75 1.39
CA MET A 252 -6.61 9.31 2.35
C MET A 252 -5.83 8.09 1.82
N ARG A 253 -6.51 7.08 1.27
CA ARG A 253 -5.86 5.89 0.66
C ARG A 253 -4.88 6.29 -0.44
N ARG A 254 -5.28 7.21 -1.32
CA ARG A 254 -4.43 7.71 -2.41
C ARG A 254 -3.19 8.41 -1.87
N LEU A 255 -3.37 9.28 -0.88
CA LEU A 255 -2.26 10.03 -0.28
C LEU A 255 -1.29 9.13 0.50
N MET A 256 -1.78 8.12 1.23
CA MET A 256 -0.93 7.13 1.91
C MET A 256 -0.04 6.38 0.91
N ILE A 257 -0.60 5.96 -0.22
CA ILE A 257 0.13 5.27 -1.29
C ILE A 257 1.23 6.16 -1.85
N CYS A 258 0.94 7.44 -2.12
CA CYS A 258 1.93 8.40 -2.60
C CYS A 258 3.04 8.65 -1.58
N ASP A 259 2.72 8.75 -0.29
CA ASP A 259 3.73 8.92 0.77
C ASP A 259 4.65 7.70 0.86
N VAL A 260 4.09 6.49 0.79
CA VAL A 260 4.88 5.25 0.78
C VAL A 260 5.83 5.22 -0.42
N ILE A 261 5.35 5.58 -1.62
CA ILE A 261 6.17 5.66 -2.83
C ILE A 261 7.27 6.71 -2.69
N ARG A 262 6.95 7.90 -2.15
CA ARG A 262 7.92 8.98 -1.91
C ARG A 262 9.05 8.52 -1.02
N TRP A 263 8.74 7.91 0.12
CA TRP A 263 9.75 7.40 1.03
C TRP A 263 10.56 6.26 0.41
N SER A 264 9.92 5.34 -0.31
CA SER A 264 10.65 4.28 -1.02
C SER A 264 11.60 4.83 -2.09
N ARG A 265 11.20 5.88 -2.81
CA ARG A 265 12.08 6.60 -3.74
C ARG A 265 13.25 7.23 -3.00
N ASN A 266 13.00 7.87 -1.85
CA ASN A 266 14.04 8.52 -1.06
C ASN A 266 15.07 7.51 -0.53
N ILE A 267 14.61 6.38 0.02
CA ILE A 267 15.47 5.25 0.42
C ILE A 267 16.31 4.78 -0.77
N TYR A 268 15.65 4.52 -1.90
CA TYR A 268 16.33 4.02 -3.10
C TYR A 268 17.38 5.00 -3.64
N VAL A 269 17.06 6.30 -3.73
CA VAL A 269 18.01 7.29 -4.25
C VAL A 269 19.18 7.48 -3.29
N GLU A 270 18.91 7.57 -1.98
CA GLU A 270 19.98 7.62 -0.97
C GLU A 270 20.88 6.37 -1.03
N HIS A 271 20.29 5.19 -1.23
CA HIS A 271 21.04 3.96 -1.39
C HIS A 271 22.03 4.02 -2.56
N LEU A 272 21.61 4.59 -3.69
CA LEU A 272 22.44 4.69 -4.89
C LEU A 272 23.47 5.81 -4.82
N SER A 273 23.08 7.00 -4.37
CA SER A 273 23.95 8.18 -4.38
C SER A 273 24.80 8.32 -3.12
N GLY A 274 24.41 7.71 -2.01
CA GLY A 274 24.96 8.00 -0.68
C GLY A 274 24.51 9.34 -0.10
N ILE A 275 23.67 10.12 -0.81
CA ILE A 275 23.22 11.44 -0.38
C ILE A 275 21.86 11.32 0.30
N ARG A 276 21.79 11.74 1.57
CA ARG A 276 20.56 11.77 2.38
C ARG A 276 19.42 12.49 1.65
N GLN A 277 18.25 11.84 1.55
CA GLN A 277 17.10 12.35 0.78
C GLN A 277 15.97 12.95 1.65
N TYR A 278 16.20 13.11 2.95
CA TYR A 278 15.24 13.66 3.89
C TYR A 278 15.98 14.27 5.08
N THR A 279 15.42 15.31 5.69
CA THR A 279 15.93 15.89 6.94
C THR A 279 15.13 15.38 8.13
N ASP A 280 15.74 15.41 9.31
CA ASP A 280 15.03 15.24 10.56
C ASP A 280 14.21 16.51 10.85
N GLY A 281 12.93 16.35 11.21
CA GLY A 281 12.04 17.46 11.55
C GLY A 281 11.18 18.06 10.43
N GLN A 282 11.34 17.69 9.16
CA GLN A 282 10.39 18.13 8.14
C GLN A 282 9.08 17.31 8.19
N PRO A 283 7.91 17.96 8.36
CA PRO A 283 6.64 17.28 8.17
C PRO A 283 6.57 16.74 6.72
N PRO A 284 5.86 15.63 6.48
CA PRO A 284 5.74 15.08 5.14
C PRO A 284 5.27 16.19 4.21
N THR A 285 6.11 16.51 3.21
CA THR A 285 5.81 17.58 2.26
C THR A 285 4.52 17.21 1.54
N THR A 286 3.41 17.78 1.99
CA THR A 286 2.16 17.73 1.26
C THR A 286 2.43 18.43 -0.06
N ALA A 287 2.20 17.73 -1.17
CA ALA A 287 1.99 18.43 -2.43
C ALA A 287 0.95 19.53 -2.16
N PRO A 288 1.09 20.74 -2.73
CA PRO A 288 0.21 21.85 -2.44
C PRO A 288 -1.24 21.37 -2.58
N HIS A 289 -1.93 21.30 -1.44
CA HIS A 289 -3.36 21.05 -1.43
C HIS A 289 -3.97 22.22 -2.19
N ARG A 290 -4.44 21.97 -3.42
CA ARG A 290 -5.40 22.85 -4.05
C ARG A 290 -6.59 22.86 -3.09
N ARG A 291 -6.73 23.94 -2.32
CA ARG A 291 -7.88 24.14 -1.42
C ARG A 291 -9.10 23.99 -2.30
N LEU A 292 -9.84 22.89 -2.13
CA LEU A 292 -11.22 22.86 -2.58
C LEU A 292 -11.95 23.71 -1.55
N ASN A 293 -12.19 24.96 -1.92
CA ASN A 293 -13.09 25.83 -1.18
C ASN A 293 -14.44 25.12 -1.12
N HIS A 294 -14.81 24.65 0.06
CA HIS A 294 -16.20 24.39 0.37
C HIS A 294 -16.84 25.74 0.67
N ASN A 295 -17.38 26.37 -0.37
CA ASN A 295 -18.40 27.38 -0.20
C ASN A 295 -19.76 26.69 -0.39
N CYS A 296 -20.60 26.81 0.63
CA CYS A 296 -22.03 26.52 0.75
C CYS A 296 -22.54 25.18 0.20
#